data_AF-A0A3P7J0R2-F1
#
_entry.id   AF-A0A3P7J0R2-F1
#
_cell.length_a   1.000
_cell.length_b   1.000
_cell.length_c   1.000
_cell.angle_alpha   90.00
_cell.angle_beta   90.00
_cell.angle_gamma   90.00
#
_symmetry.space_group_name_H-M   'P 1'
#
loop_
_entity.id
_entity.type
_entity.pdbx_description
1 polymer ?
#
loop_
_entity_poly.entity_id
_entity_poly.type
_entity_poly.pdbx_seq_one_letter_code
_entity_poly.pdbx_strand_id
1 'polypeptide(L)'
;MSFVLASLVFNVIPTAVEISMVSAIFCGSLGPEFAYMTLGSVGMYATATLAITQWRTKFRHEMNQADNDAGNKAVDSLINYETVKIEDVHFGYLPEKPILNGLTMEIPAGKKVAVVGGSGSGKSTLVRLLYRLYDADSGHITVNGIDIHDLKLNSLRRAISVVPQVKSLGDGISKYVSG
;
A
#
# COMPACT_ATOMS: atom_id res chain seq x y z
N MET A 1 -17.32 -13.55 19.24
CA MET A 1 -16.99 -14.96 19.60
C MET A 1 -18.23 -15.85 19.74
N SER A 2 -19.38 -15.37 20.23
CA SER A 2 -20.60 -16.18 20.41
C SER A 2 -21.26 -16.69 19.12
N PHE A 3 -21.30 -15.89 18.05
CA PHE A 3 -21.94 -16.27 16.77
C PHE A 3 -21.20 -17.40 16.02
N VAL A 4 -19.86 -17.34 15.99
CA VAL A 4 -19.02 -18.37 15.35
C VAL A 4 -19.07 -19.69 16.13
N LEU A 5 -19.05 -19.62 17.46
CA LEU A 5 -19.16 -20.81 18.30
C LEU A 5 -20.52 -21.48 18.14
N ALA A 6 -21.61 -20.71 18.13
CA ALA A 6 -22.95 -21.22 17.87
C ALA A 6 -23.06 -21.83 16.46
N SER A 7 -22.55 -21.15 15.42
CA SER A 7 -22.58 -21.67 14.05
C SER A 7 -21.76 -22.96 13.87
N LEU A 8 -20.61 -23.09 14.55
CA LEU A 8 -19.83 -24.33 14.58
C LEU A 8 -20.61 -25.45 15.29
N VAL A 9 -21.21 -25.17 16.45
CA VAL A 9 -21.97 -26.17 17.22
C VAL A 9 -23.22 -26.66 16.45
N PHE A 10 -23.98 -25.74 15.85
CA PHE A 10 -25.22 -26.08 15.13
C PHE A 10 -25.00 -26.72 13.75
N ASN A 11 -23.81 -26.59 13.14
CA ASN A 11 -23.51 -27.22 11.85
C ASN A 11 -22.65 -28.50 11.98
N VAL A 12 -21.69 -28.52 12.92
CA VAL A 12 -20.73 -29.63 13.05
C VAL A 12 -21.34 -30.82 13.79
N ILE A 13 -22.21 -30.58 14.77
CA ILE A 13 -22.82 -31.68 15.55
C ILE A 13 -23.81 -32.48 14.69
N PRO A 14 -24.77 -31.87 13.97
CA PRO A 14 -25.69 -32.63 13.14
C PRO A 14 -25.00 -33.42 12.02
N THR A 15 -23.98 -32.84 11.39
CA THR A 15 -23.21 -33.51 10.33
C THR A 15 -22.42 -34.71 10.86
N ALA A 16 -21.83 -34.61 12.05
CA ALA A 16 -21.15 -35.73 12.69
C ALA A 16 -22.10 -36.89 13.02
N VAL A 17 -23.30 -36.56 13.52
CA VAL A 17 -24.34 -37.55 13.83
C VAL A 17 -24.82 -38.25 12.55
N GLU A 18 -25.09 -37.50 11.49
CA GLU A 18 -25.56 -38.03 10.20
C GLU A 18 -24.54 -38.99 9.58
N ILE A 19 -23.26 -38.63 9.56
CA ILE A 19 -22.17 -39.50 9.08
C ILE A 19 -22.08 -40.77 9.93
N SER A 20 -22.13 -40.65 11.26
CA SER A 20 -22.06 -41.80 12.16
C SER A 20 -23.22 -42.78 11.96
N MET A 21 -24.42 -42.25 11.72
CA MET A 21 -25.62 -43.05 11.48
C MET A 21 -25.55 -43.78 10.13
N VAL A 22 -25.13 -43.10 9.06
CA VAL A 22 -24.97 -43.69 7.72
C VAL A 22 -23.90 -44.79 7.74
N SER A 23 -22.76 -44.55 8.39
CA SER A 23 -21.70 -45.55 8.52
C SER A 23 -22.14 -46.79 9.32
N ALA A 24 -22.92 -46.61 10.39
CA ALA A 24 -23.46 -47.73 11.18
C ALA A 24 -24.47 -48.58 10.39
N ILE A 25 -25.34 -47.94 9.61
CA ILE A 25 -26.33 -48.61 8.75
C ILE A 25 -25.64 -49.45 7.67
N PHE A 26 -24.61 -48.90 7.01
CA PHE A 26 -23.87 -49.64 5.99
C PHE A 26 -23.10 -50.83 6.56
N CYS A 27 -22.51 -50.70 7.75
CA CYS A 27 -21.80 -51.80 8.41
C CYS A 27 -22.73 -52.98 8.73
N GLY A 28 -23.98 -52.72 9.12
CA GLY A 28 -24.96 -53.76 9.42
C GLY A 28 -25.66 -54.38 8.21
N SER A 29 -25.74 -53.66 7.08
CA SER A 29 -26.66 -54.00 5.98
C SER A 29 -25.97 -54.34 4.65
N LEU A 30 -24.79 -53.78 4.36
CA LEU A 30 -24.10 -53.91 3.06
C LEU A 30 -22.66 -54.43 3.17
N GLY A 31 -22.13 -54.63 4.38
CA GLY A 31 -20.76 -55.08 4.63
C GLY A 31 -19.75 -53.92 4.82
N PRO A 32 -18.59 -54.19 5.45
CA PRO A 32 -17.68 -53.14 5.91
C PRO A 32 -16.97 -52.36 4.80
N GLU A 33 -16.89 -52.92 3.59
CA GLU A 33 -16.22 -52.31 2.43
C GLU A 33 -16.78 -50.92 2.07
N PHE A 34 -18.11 -50.76 2.16
CA PHE A 34 -18.77 -49.49 1.82
C PHE A 34 -18.54 -48.40 2.87
N ALA A 35 -18.34 -48.77 4.14
CA ALA A 35 -18.06 -47.82 5.22
C ALA A 35 -16.70 -47.13 5.00
N TYR A 36 -15.69 -47.87 4.54
CA TYR A 36 -14.37 -47.30 4.25
C TYR A 36 -14.39 -46.34 3.05
N MET A 37 -15.21 -46.61 2.02
CA MET A 37 -15.35 -45.68 0.88
C MET A 37 -15.95 -44.33 1.28
N THR A 38 -16.96 -44.32 2.16
CA THR A 38 -17.58 -43.08 2.66
C THR A 38 -16.64 -42.30 3.58
N LEU A 39 -15.91 -42.98 4.46
CA LEU A 39 -14.91 -42.32 5.31
C LEU A 39 -13.74 -41.76 4.48
N GLY A 40 -13.34 -42.49 3.43
CA GLY A 40 -12.31 -42.05 2.49
C GLY A 40 -12.70 -40.79 1.72
N SER A 41 -13.94 -40.69 1.23
CA SER A 41 -14.40 -39.51 0.49
C SER A 41 -14.48 -38.25 1.38
N VAL A 42 -14.98 -38.40 2.62
CA VAL A 42 -15.02 -37.31 3.60
C VAL A 42 -13.62 -36.88 4.00
N GLY A 43 -12.71 -37.82 4.25
CA GLY A 43 -11.31 -37.54 4.55
C GLY A 43 -10.59 -36.82 3.42
N MET A 44 -10.80 -37.27 2.17
CA MET A 44 -10.21 -36.65 0.99
C MET A 44 -10.72 -35.21 0.78
N TYR A 45 -12.03 -34.98 0.99
CA TYR A 45 -12.60 -33.64 0.93
C TYR A 45 -12.05 -32.72 2.02
N ALA A 46 -11.98 -33.19 3.27
CA ALA A 46 -11.49 -32.41 4.40
C ALA A 46 -10.01 -32.03 4.23
N THR A 47 -9.18 -33.00 3.83
CA THR A 47 -7.74 -32.78 3.59
C THR A 47 -7.50 -31.82 2.42
N ALA A 48 -8.20 -31.98 1.30
CA ALA A 48 -8.12 -31.05 0.17
C ALA A 48 -8.54 -29.63 0.58
N THR A 49 -9.64 -29.49 1.33
CA THR A 49 -10.14 -28.19 1.81
C THR A 49 -9.14 -27.51 2.73
N LEU A 50 -8.57 -28.23 3.70
CA LEU A 50 -7.57 -27.69 4.62
C LEU A 50 -6.27 -27.33 3.90
N ALA A 51 -5.81 -28.16 2.95
CA ALA A 51 -4.63 -27.89 2.15
C ALA A 51 -4.81 -26.62 1.29
N ILE A 52 -5.94 -26.47 0.61
CA ILE A 52 -6.26 -25.27 -0.18
C ILE A 52 -6.34 -24.02 0.73
N THR A 53 -6.91 -24.17 1.93
CA THR A 53 -7.02 -23.07 2.90
C THR A 53 -5.64 -22.62 3.42
N GLN A 54 -4.80 -23.57 3.80
CA GLN A 54 -3.44 -23.30 4.27
C GLN A 54 -2.58 -22.71 3.16
N TRP A 55 -2.69 -23.23 1.93
CA TRP A 55 -1.97 -22.73 0.77
C TRP A 55 -2.31 -21.26 0.48
N ARG A 56 -3.59 -20.91 0.48
CA ARG A 56 -4.06 -19.51 0.32
C ARG A 56 -3.53 -18.59 1.43
N THR A 57 -3.36 -19.11 2.65
CA THR A 57 -2.85 -18.33 3.79
C THR A 57 -1.34 -18.10 3.68
N LYS A 58 -0.59 -19.11 3.23
CA LYS A 58 0.86 -19.00 2.99
C LYS A 58 1.19 -17.91 1.96
N PHE A 59 0.45 -17.85 0.84
CA PHE A 59 0.63 -16.83 -0.19
C PHE A 59 0.39 -15.40 0.33
N ARG A 60 -0.58 -15.19 1.24
CA ARG A 60 -0.81 -13.86 1.84
C ARG A 60 0.34 -13.41 2.73
N HIS A 61 1.06 -14.33 3.37
CA HIS A 61 2.16 -13.98 4.25
C HIS A 61 3.43 -13.60 3.46
N GLU A 62 3.76 -14.39 2.42
CA GLU A 62 4.88 -14.08 1.53
C GLU A 62 4.67 -12.76 0.79
N MET A 63 3.45 -12.46 0.34
CA MET A 63 3.11 -11.16 -0.26
C MET A 63 3.26 -10.00 0.71
N ASN A 64 2.83 -10.15 1.97
CA ASN A 64 2.94 -9.09 2.97
C ASN A 64 4.39 -8.78 3.34
N GLN A 65 5.28 -9.78 3.36
CA GLN A 65 6.69 -9.56 3.72
C GLN A 65 7.44 -8.78 2.64
N ALA A 66 7.21 -9.10 1.36
CA ALA A 66 7.76 -8.32 0.24
C ALA A 66 7.22 -6.87 0.23
N ASP A 67 5.94 -6.68 0.52
CA ASP A 67 5.32 -5.35 0.61
C ASP A 67 5.79 -4.52 1.83
N ASN A 68 6.14 -5.20 2.93
CA ASN A 68 6.62 -4.58 4.16
C ASN A 68 8.09 -4.14 4.04
N ASP A 69 8.97 -4.94 3.44
CA ASP A 69 10.38 -4.56 3.27
C ASP A 69 10.55 -3.35 2.35
N ALA A 70 9.82 -3.31 1.23
CA ALA A 70 9.81 -2.14 0.35
C ALA A 70 9.14 -0.93 1.02
N GLY A 71 8.09 -1.15 1.82
CA GLY A 71 7.40 -0.10 2.57
C GLY A 71 8.25 0.52 3.67
N ASN A 72 8.93 -0.30 4.47
CA ASN A 72 9.70 0.14 5.64
C ASN A 72 10.94 0.92 5.22
N LYS A 73 11.68 0.46 4.19
CA LYS A 73 12.82 1.22 3.64
C LYS A 73 12.41 2.59 3.15
N ALA A 74 11.32 2.67 2.37
CA ALA A 74 10.79 3.94 1.88
C ALA A 74 10.33 4.86 3.02
N VAL A 75 9.71 4.32 4.08
CA VAL A 75 9.23 5.10 5.23
C VAL A 75 10.38 5.61 6.10
N ASP A 76 11.36 4.77 6.42
CA ASP A 76 12.54 5.15 7.21
C ASP A 76 13.36 6.21 6.51
N SER A 77 13.41 6.09 5.18
CA SER A 77 13.98 7.10 4.32
C SER A 77 13.27 8.44 4.49
N LEU A 78 11.98 8.45 4.28
CA LEU A 78 11.17 9.67 4.21
C LEU A 78 10.92 10.35 5.57
N ILE A 79 11.15 9.67 6.70
CA ILE A 79 11.07 10.24 8.06
C ILE A 79 12.39 10.92 8.46
N ASN A 80 13.52 10.46 7.94
CA ASN A 80 14.78 11.18 8.07
C ASN A 80 14.81 12.32 7.06
N TYR A 81 15.37 13.47 7.42
CA TYR A 81 15.55 14.55 6.45
C TYR A 81 16.51 14.07 5.36
N GLU A 82 15.99 13.63 4.22
CA GLU A 82 16.79 12.99 3.19
C GLU A 82 17.30 13.94 2.11
N THR A 83 18.39 13.52 1.46
CA THR A 83 18.92 14.21 0.30
C THR A 83 18.01 13.97 -0.90
N VAL A 84 17.51 15.05 -1.50
CA VAL A 84 16.75 15.00 -2.75
C VAL A 84 17.67 15.38 -3.89
N LYS A 85 17.74 14.53 -4.91
CA LYS A 85 18.55 14.78 -6.11
C LYS A 85 17.66 14.80 -7.33
N ILE A 86 17.85 15.82 -8.17
CA ILE A 86 17.15 16.04 -9.42
C ILE A 86 18.23 16.03 -10.51
N GLU A 87 18.10 15.15 -11.49
CA GLU A 87 19.11 14.94 -12.53
C GLU A 87 18.49 15.05 -13.92
N ASP A 88 18.92 16.08 -14.65
CA ASP A 88 18.52 16.38 -16.03
C ASP A 88 17.00 16.30 -16.26
N VAL A 89 16.21 16.90 -15.37
CA VAL A 89 14.75 16.83 -15.45
C VAL A 89 14.20 17.79 -16.49
N HIS A 90 13.46 17.26 -17.47
CA HIS A 90 12.67 18.02 -18.44
C HIS A 90 11.19 17.81 -18.18
N PHE A 91 10.41 18.89 -18.26
CA PHE A 91 8.98 18.82 -18.03
C PHE A 91 8.23 19.99 -18.67
N GLY A 92 7.11 19.72 -19.33
CA GLY A 92 6.10 20.71 -19.74
C GLY A 92 4.67 20.18 -19.54
N TYR A 93 3.72 21.06 -19.24
CA TYR A 93 2.30 20.66 -19.23
C TYR A 93 1.77 20.29 -20.62
N LEU A 94 2.41 20.84 -21.66
CA LEU A 94 2.13 20.58 -23.06
C LEU A 94 3.49 20.31 -23.74
N PRO A 95 3.56 19.35 -24.67
CA PRO A 95 4.82 19.01 -25.36
C PRO A 95 5.47 20.21 -26.07
N GLU A 96 4.65 21.12 -26.60
CA GLU A 96 5.11 22.30 -27.34
C GLU A 96 5.59 23.44 -26.43
N LYS A 97 5.40 23.32 -25.11
CA LYS A 97 5.72 24.38 -24.14
C LYS A 97 6.45 23.81 -22.92
N PRO A 98 7.74 23.48 -23.07
CA PRO A 98 8.55 23.02 -21.96
C PRO A 98 8.71 24.10 -20.88
N ILE A 99 8.70 23.69 -19.62
CA ILE A 99 8.83 24.56 -18.44
C ILE A 99 10.17 24.34 -17.76
N LEU A 100 10.58 23.08 -17.59
CA LEU A 100 11.89 22.69 -17.10
C LEU A 100 12.68 22.09 -18.26
N ASN A 101 13.91 22.57 -18.46
CA ASN A 101 14.80 22.15 -19.54
C ASN A 101 16.13 21.69 -18.92
N GLY A 102 16.19 20.45 -18.44
CA GLY A 102 17.39 19.86 -17.85
C GLY A 102 17.73 20.39 -16.45
N LEU A 103 16.72 20.52 -15.59
CA LEU A 103 16.94 20.95 -14.21
C LEU A 103 17.77 19.90 -13.45
N THR A 104 18.94 20.31 -12.97
CA THR A 104 19.79 19.50 -12.10
C THR A 104 20.05 20.24 -10.79
N MET A 105 19.72 19.61 -9.66
CA MET A 105 20.01 20.18 -8.33
C MET A 105 20.03 19.11 -7.24
N GLU A 106 20.75 19.39 -6.17
CA GLU A 106 20.82 18.56 -4.98
C GLU A 106 20.39 19.37 -3.75
N ILE A 107 19.49 18.81 -2.95
CA ILE A 107 19.03 19.35 -1.67
C ILE A 107 19.58 18.41 -0.59
N PRO A 108 20.64 18.78 0.13
CA PRO A 108 21.22 17.90 1.14
C PRO A 108 20.28 17.68 2.33
N ALA A 109 20.35 16.49 2.91
CA ALA A 109 19.72 16.12 4.16
C ALA A 109 19.82 17.22 5.24
N GLY A 110 18.68 17.58 5.84
CA GLY A 110 18.58 18.51 6.98
C GLY A 110 18.89 19.97 6.64
N LYS A 111 19.10 20.33 5.37
CA LYS A 111 19.34 21.72 4.95
C LYS A 111 18.06 22.43 4.55
N LYS A 112 17.96 23.71 4.91
CA LYS A 112 16.91 24.60 4.42
C LYS A 112 17.35 25.19 3.09
N VAL A 113 16.68 24.82 2.01
CA VAL A 113 16.94 25.34 0.65
C VAL A 113 15.74 26.18 0.21
N ALA A 114 16.01 27.34 -0.38
CA ALA A 114 14.98 28.21 -0.96
C ALA A 114 15.08 28.18 -2.49
N VAL A 115 13.94 27.97 -3.15
CA VAL A 115 13.83 28.06 -4.61
C VAL A 115 13.25 29.43 -4.97
N VAL A 116 14.03 30.24 -5.67
CA VAL A 116 13.68 31.62 -6.05
C VAL A 116 13.75 31.80 -7.56
N GLY A 117 12.96 32.75 -8.09
CA GLY A 117 12.93 33.06 -9.52
C GLY A 117 11.71 33.89 -9.91
N GLY A 118 11.72 34.48 -11.11
CA GLY A 118 10.62 35.30 -11.65
C GLY A 118 9.31 34.53 -11.85
N SER A 119 8.19 35.22 -12.00
CA SER A 119 6.91 34.56 -12.33
C SER A 119 7.06 33.71 -13.60
N GLY A 120 6.50 32.49 -13.61
CA GLY A 120 6.63 31.55 -14.73
C GLY A 120 7.92 30.72 -14.77
N SER A 121 8.89 30.95 -13.89
CA SER A 121 10.18 30.21 -13.87
C SER A 121 10.10 28.73 -13.47
N GLY A 122 8.90 28.16 -13.33
CA GLY A 122 8.72 26.74 -12.99
C GLY A 122 8.76 26.38 -11.49
N LYS A 123 8.80 27.34 -10.54
CA LYS A 123 8.83 27.05 -9.09
C LYS A 123 7.68 26.15 -8.62
N SER A 124 6.44 26.53 -8.95
CA SER A 124 5.26 25.74 -8.59
C SER A 124 5.25 24.40 -9.31
N THR A 125 5.85 24.33 -10.50
CA THR A 125 6.00 23.11 -11.28
C THR A 125 6.98 22.15 -10.62
N LEU A 126 8.12 22.64 -10.14
CA LEU A 126 9.09 21.87 -9.35
C LEU A 126 8.43 21.24 -8.11
N VAL A 127 7.66 22.03 -7.36
CA VAL A 127 6.92 21.52 -6.19
C VAL A 127 5.96 20.40 -6.59
N ARG A 128 5.25 20.54 -7.72
CA ARG A 128 4.32 19.50 -8.19
C ARG A 128 5.02 18.20 -8.59
N LEU A 129 6.21 18.28 -9.19
CA LEU A 129 7.02 17.09 -9.51
C LEU A 129 7.53 16.40 -8.23
N LEU A 130 8.02 17.17 -7.26
CA LEU A 130 8.47 16.64 -5.96
C LEU A 130 7.33 15.93 -5.20
N TYR A 131 6.09 16.41 -5.32
CA TYR A 131 4.90 15.76 -4.77
C TYR A 131 4.37 14.60 -5.59
N ARG A 132 4.99 14.31 -6.74
CA ARG A 132 4.52 13.36 -7.74
C ARG A 132 3.05 13.61 -8.09
N LEU A 133 2.69 14.88 -8.28
CA LEU A 133 1.40 15.30 -8.88
C LEU A 133 1.45 15.20 -10.41
N TYR A 134 2.66 15.26 -10.97
CA TYR A 134 2.98 15.00 -12.37
C TYR A 134 4.30 14.22 -12.39
N ASP A 135 4.50 13.44 -13.45
CA ASP A 135 5.78 12.78 -13.74
C ASP A 135 6.57 13.64 -14.73
N ALA A 136 7.91 13.55 -14.68
CA ALA A 136 8.78 14.26 -15.61
C ALA A 136 8.73 13.64 -17.00
N ASP A 137 8.95 14.44 -18.05
CA ASP A 137 9.03 13.93 -19.44
C ASP A 137 10.35 13.15 -19.65
N SER A 138 11.43 13.61 -19.02
CA SER A 138 12.72 12.92 -18.95
C SER A 138 13.51 13.32 -17.70
N GLY A 139 14.60 12.59 -17.41
CA GLY A 139 15.38 12.72 -16.19
C GLY A 139 14.80 11.90 -15.04
N HIS A 140 15.39 12.04 -13.85
CA HIS A 140 14.93 11.33 -12.66
C HIS A 140 15.07 12.17 -11.40
N ILE A 141 14.18 11.90 -10.45
CA ILE A 141 14.17 12.52 -9.13
C ILE A 141 14.35 11.39 -8.13
N THR A 142 15.40 11.48 -7.32
CA THR A 142 15.69 10.50 -6.29
C THR A 142 15.62 11.12 -4.91
N VAL A 143 15.18 10.33 -3.94
CA VAL A 143 15.24 10.65 -2.52
C VAL A 143 16.10 9.58 -1.86
N ASN A 144 17.25 9.99 -1.31
CA ASN A 144 18.29 9.09 -0.79
C ASN A 144 18.73 8.00 -1.78
N GLY A 145 18.83 8.38 -3.06
CA GLY A 145 19.25 7.49 -4.14
C GLY A 145 18.18 6.51 -4.63
N ILE A 146 16.99 6.51 -4.03
CA ILE A 146 15.83 5.73 -4.51
C ILE A 146 14.98 6.63 -5.39
N ASP A 147 14.58 6.14 -6.57
CA ASP A 147 13.70 6.90 -7.46
C ASP A 147 12.31 7.09 -6.83
N ILE A 148 11.75 8.29 -6.97
CA ILE A 148 10.41 8.61 -6.43
C ILE A 148 9.29 7.75 -7.01
N HIS A 149 9.51 7.09 -8.16
CA HIS A 149 8.57 6.16 -8.76
C HIS A 149 8.42 4.87 -7.95
N ASP A 150 9.51 4.42 -7.34
CA ASP A 150 9.59 3.21 -6.52
C ASP A 150 9.12 3.46 -5.07
N LEU A 151 8.94 4.72 -4.69
CA LEU A 151 8.43 5.10 -3.36
C LEU A 151 6.91 5.01 -3.29
N LYS A 152 6.40 4.51 -2.16
CA LYS A 152 4.96 4.57 -1.85
C LYS A 152 4.53 6.04 -1.74
N LEU A 153 3.57 6.46 -2.57
CA LEU A 153 3.01 7.82 -2.63
C LEU A 153 2.62 8.41 -1.26
N ASN A 154 2.02 7.60 -0.39
CA ASN A 154 1.61 8.03 0.95
C ASN A 154 2.81 8.37 1.84
N SER A 155 3.92 7.64 1.69
CA SER A 155 5.16 7.93 2.40
C SER A 155 5.75 9.25 1.89
N LEU A 156 5.81 9.44 0.56
CA LEU A 156 6.39 10.64 -0.07
C LEU A 156 5.63 11.90 0.36
N ARG A 157 4.30 11.86 0.32
CA ARG A 157 3.44 12.99 0.71
C ARG A 157 3.47 13.31 2.20
N ARG A 158 3.87 12.37 3.06
CA ARG A 158 3.99 12.58 4.50
C ARG A 158 5.32 13.24 4.87
N ALA A 159 6.35 13.05 4.05
CA ALA A 159 7.67 13.67 4.23
C ALA A 159 7.76 15.11 3.73
N ILE A 160 6.97 15.45 2.72
CA ILE A 160 6.98 16.79 2.15
C ILE A 160 5.78 17.54 2.71
N SER A 161 6.03 18.67 3.38
CA SER A 161 5.00 19.61 3.82
C SER A 161 5.06 20.87 2.98
N VAL A 162 3.98 21.20 2.27
CA VAL A 162 3.84 22.42 1.48
C VAL A 162 2.95 23.34 2.25
N VAL A 163 3.50 24.51 2.55
CA VAL A 163 2.73 25.64 3.03
C VAL A 163 2.22 26.37 1.80
N PRO A 164 0.93 26.26 1.43
CA PRO A 164 0.39 27.05 0.34
C PRO A 164 0.53 28.53 0.71
N GLN A 165 0.98 29.36 -0.24
CA GLN A 165 0.87 30.80 -0.07
C GLN A 165 -0.61 31.16 -0.02
N VAL A 166 -1.12 31.44 1.18
CA VAL A 166 -2.37 32.17 1.34
C VAL A 166 -2.17 33.54 0.68
N LYS A 167 -2.98 33.87 -0.32
CA LYS A 167 -3.16 35.27 -0.70
C LYS A 167 -3.58 35.99 0.57
N SER A 168 -2.84 37.05 0.92
CA SER A 168 -3.16 37.96 2.01
C SER A 168 -4.67 38.21 2.06
N LEU A 169 -5.36 37.60 3.03
CA LEU A 169 -6.69 37.99 3.44
C LEU A 169 -6.54 39.23 4.33
N GLY A 170 -6.03 40.31 3.73
CA GLY A 170 -6.06 41.64 4.31
C GLY A 170 -7.50 42.11 4.25
N ASP A 171 -8.23 41.88 5.35
CA ASP A 171 -9.32 42.72 5.87
C ASP A 171 -10.05 42.06 7.07
N GLY A 172 -9.77 40.80 7.40
CA GLY A 172 -10.51 40.08 8.46
C GLY A 172 -9.89 40.07 9.87
N ILE A 173 -8.58 40.28 10.03
CA ILE A 173 -7.87 39.95 11.29
C ILE A 173 -7.54 41.18 12.17
N SER A 174 -7.73 42.41 11.68
CA SER A 174 -7.46 43.64 12.46
C SER A 174 -8.49 43.97 13.56
N LYS A 175 -9.45 43.07 13.82
CA LYS A 175 -10.53 43.30 14.81
C LYS A 175 -10.39 42.53 16.13
N TYR A 176 -9.33 41.75 16.32
CA TYR A 176 -9.19 40.87 17.49
C TYR A 176 -7.95 41.10 18.36
N VAL A 177 -7.19 42.18 18.13
CA VAL A 177 -6.08 42.58 19.03
C VAL A 177 -6.18 44.06 19.37
N SER A 178 -7.30 44.41 20.01
CA SER A 178 -7.40 45.59 20.87
C SER A 178 -8.51 45.35 21.90
N GLY A 179 -8.12 44.71 22.99
CA GLY A 179 -8.90 44.47 24.20
C GLY A 179 -7.95 44.14 25.33
#